data_AF-A0A0K0EIT2-F1
#
_entry.id   AF-A0A0K0EIT2-F1
#
_cell.length_a   1.000
_cell.length_b   1.000
_cell.length_c   1.000
_cell.angle_alpha   90.00
_cell.angle_beta   90.00
_cell.angle_gamma   90.00
#
_symmetry.space_group_name_H-M   'P 1'
#
loop_
_entity.id
_entity.type
_entity.pdbx_description
1 polymer ?
#
loop_
_entity_poly.entity_id
_entity_poly.type
_entity_poly.pdbx_seq_one_letter_code
_entity_poly.pdbx_strand_id
1 'polypeptide(L)'
;MFHLRSFLYLLFPIVLLGCSGSNNDLSIVQSPTLTLTFNPPALWTYPELDAQATLSYFPGQPLTQTEAKNNADNDIQNSIISSLTDLGMEPQGKTIVTTYQPQMVHDCYKVLPAGVTNAVGGVIGIAENGAITKLATIGGTAALSADACSKRNFGANPLTYTENILTATVTINNLVATRYSLRQLTNSIMSKLSFGSNVKFVSEITY
;
A
#
# COMPACT_ATOMS: atom_id res chain seq x y z
N MET A 1 33.67 -67.13 -2.31
CA MET A 1 32.87 -66.19 -3.13
C MET A 1 31.63 -65.80 -2.31
N PHE A 2 31.78 -64.86 -1.39
CA PHE A 2 30.66 -64.24 -0.67
C PHE A 2 31.06 -62.79 -0.37
N HIS A 3 30.37 -61.87 -1.06
CA HIS A 3 30.50 -60.44 -0.88
C HIS A 3 29.70 -60.02 0.36
N LEU A 4 30.38 -59.39 1.32
CA LEU A 4 29.72 -58.61 2.36
C LEU A 4 30.43 -57.25 2.48
N ARG A 5 30.31 -56.45 1.42
CA ARG A 5 30.52 -55.00 1.51
C ARG A 5 29.31 -54.41 2.22
N SER A 6 29.24 -54.57 3.53
CA SER A 6 28.26 -53.84 4.34
C SER A 6 28.74 -52.41 4.45
N PHE A 7 28.20 -51.62 3.54
CA PHE A 7 28.38 -50.18 3.40
C PHE A 7 28.27 -49.47 4.74
N LEU A 8 29.22 -48.55 4.94
CA LEU A 8 29.16 -47.37 5.80
C LEU A 8 27.70 -46.87 5.95
N TYR A 9 27.08 -47.22 7.07
CA TYR A 9 25.98 -46.42 7.62
C TYR A 9 26.65 -45.23 8.34
N LEU A 10 26.67 -44.04 7.74
CA LEU A 10 25.60 -43.04 7.89
C LEU A 10 25.26 -42.78 9.38
N LEU A 11 26.25 -42.28 10.11
CA LEU A 11 26.07 -41.56 11.37
C LEU A 11 26.54 -40.12 11.16
N PHE A 12 25.91 -39.42 10.22
CA PHE A 12 25.89 -37.96 10.26
C PHE A 12 24.50 -37.56 10.72
N PRO A 13 24.31 -37.14 11.98
CA PRO A 13 23.05 -36.60 12.42
C PRO A 13 22.82 -35.33 11.62
N ILE A 14 21.93 -35.41 10.63
CA ILE A 14 21.26 -34.25 10.07
C ILE A 14 20.59 -33.61 11.28
N VAL A 15 21.21 -32.55 11.79
CA VAL A 15 20.60 -31.61 12.69
C VAL A 15 19.37 -31.13 11.94
N LEU A 16 18.23 -31.77 12.25
CA LEU A 16 16.91 -31.24 12.04
C LEU A 16 16.93 -29.90 12.78
N LEU A 17 17.30 -28.85 12.06
CA LEU A 17 16.86 -27.51 12.35
C LEU A 17 15.34 -27.63 12.37
N GLY A 18 14.80 -27.86 13.57
CA GLY A 18 13.45 -27.48 13.90
C GLY A 18 13.41 -25.99 13.65
N CYS A 19 13.05 -25.61 12.42
CA CYS A 19 12.44 -24.33 12.17
C CYS A 19 11.36 -24.24 13.25
N SER A 20 11.49 -23.26 14.13
CA SER A 20 10.42 -22.75 14.95
C SER A 20 9.34 -22.20 14.02
N GLY A 21 8.67 -23.10 13.29
CA GLY A 21 7.46 -22.80 12.56
C GLY A 21 6.43 -22.46 13.60
N SER A 22 5.73 -21.35 13.40
CA SER A 22 4.50 -21.11 14.16
C SER A 22 3.63 -22.37 14.04
N ASN A 23 3.03 -22.82 15.14
CA ASN A 23 2.27 -24.09 15.22
C ASN A 23 1.14 -24.21 14.18
N ASN A 24 0.82 -23.13 13.46
CA ASN A 24 -0.23 -23.07 12.46
C ASN A 24 0.25 -22.93 11.00
N ASP A 25 1.56 -22.97 10.72
CA ASP A 25 2.11 -22.74 9.35
C ASP A 25 1.57 -23.75 8.31
N LEU A 26 1.26 -24.98 8.73
CA LEU A 26 0.69 -26.04 7.87
C LEU A 26 -0.84 -25.98 7.72
N SER A 27 -1.52 -25.11 8.46
CA SER A 27 -2.98 -25.00 8.34
C SER A 27 -3.37 -24.45 6.98
N ILE A 28 -4.41 -25.05 6.39
CA ILE A 28 -4.92 -24.70 5.07
C ILE A 28 -5.95 -23.59 5.21
N VAL A 29 -5.82 -22.56 4.39
CA VAL A 29 -6.76 -21.46 4.25
C VAL A 29 -7.35 -21.52 2.84
N GLN A 30 -8.66 -21.33 2.74
CA GLN A 30 -9.40 -21.32 1.48
C GLN A 30 -9.99 -19.94 1.24
N SER A 31 -9.85 -19.42 0.02
CA SER A 31 -10.33 -18.11 -0.41
C SER A 31 -10.00 -16.99 0.61
N PRO A 32 -8.71 -16.77 0.93
CA PRO A 32 -8.31 -15.84 1.96
C PRO A 32 -8.73 -14.40 1.63
N THR A 33 -9.08 -13.65 2.67
CA THR A 33 -9.24 -12.19 2.64
C THR A 33 -8.04 -11.56 3.31
N LEU A 34 -7.25 -10.85 2.51
CA LEU A 34 -6.08 -10.10 2.94
C LEU A 34 -6.50 -8.71 3.40
N THR A 35 -5.95 -8.22 4.52
CA THR A 35 -6.13 -6.83 4.95
C THR A 35 -4.82 -6.07 4.84
N LEU A 36 -4.83 -5.00 4.07
CA LEU A 36 -3.69 -4.11 3.82
C LEU A 36 -3.88 -2.84 4.65
N THR A 37 -2.84 -2.41 5.37
CA THR A 37 -2.81 -1.15 6.14
C THR A 37 -1.63 -0.32 5.67
N PHE A 38 -1.88 0.86 5.10
CA PHE A 38 -0.87 1.61 4.35
C PHE A 38 -1.17 3.11 4.30
N ASN A 39 -0.14 3.89 3.97
CA ASN A 39 -0.31 5.23 3.43
C ASN A 39 -0.49 5.13 1.90
N PRO A 40 -1.57 5.70 1.33
CA PRO A 40 -1.86 5.55 -0.09
C PRO A 40 -0.85 6.32 -0.96
N PRO A 41 -0.45 5.77 -2.13
CA PRO A 41 0.27 6.55 -3.13
C PRO A 41 -0.62 7.62 -3.74
N ALA A 42 -0.03 8.70 -4.23
CA ALA A 42 -0.76 9.77 -4.92
C ALA A 42 -1.66 9.23 -6.04
N LEU A 43 -1.18 8.22 -6.78
CA LEU A 43 -1.90 7.56 -7.88
C LEU A 43 -3.25 6.93 -7.46
N TRP A 44 -3.42 6.59 -6.18
CA TRP A 44 -4.63 5.97 -5.61
C TRP A 44 -5.54 6.99 -4.93
N THR A 45 -5.20 8.26 -4.99
CA THR A 45 -5.98 9.36 -4.42
C THR A 45 -6.46 10.30 -5.52
N TYR A 46 -7.37 11.20 -5.20
CA TYR A 46 -7.81 12.24 -6.14
C TYR A 46 -7.93 13.58 -5.43
N PRO A 47 -7.75 14.71 -6.12
CA PRO A 47 -7.84 16.02 -5.51
C PRO A 47 -9.27 16.58 -5.60
N GLU A 48 -9.45 17.83 -5.16
CA GLU A 48 -10.70 18.56 -5.37
C GLU A 48 -10.93 18.92 -6.84
N LEU A 49 -12.17 19.27 -7.19
CA LEU A 49 -12.56 19.52 -8.58
C LEU A 49 -11.85 20.72 -9.23
N ASP A 50 -11.44 21.70 -8.44
CA ASP A 50 -10.73 22.89 -8.88
C ASP A 50 -9.20 22.73 -8.91
N ALA A 51 -8.69 21.52 -8.64
CA ALA A 51 -7.26 21.27 -8.45
C ALA A 51 -6.39 21.62 -9.64
N GLN A 52 -6.92 21.54 -10.87
CA GLN A 52 -6.23 22.02 -12.06
C GLN A 52 -6.04 23.54 -12.05
N ALA A 53 -7.04 24.30 -11.60
CA ALA A 53 -6.98 25.76 -11.55
C ALA A 53 -6.12 26.26 -10.37
N THR A 54 -6.13 25.53 -9.25
CA THR A 54 -5.37 25.87 -8.04
C THR A 54 -3.98 25.25 -7.98
N LEU A 55 -3.65 24.35 -8.91
CA LEU A 55 -2.42 23.55 -8.97
C LEU A 55 -2.13 22.77 -7.67
N SER A 56 -3.18 22.17 -7.10
CA SER A 56 -3.17 21.46 -5.82
C SER A 56 -3.15 19.94 -5.93
N TYR A 57 -2.98 19.38 -7.12
CA TYR A 57 -2.81 17.94 -7.28
C TYR A 57 -1.33 17.53 -7.05
N PHE A 58 -1.13 16.29 -6.59
CA PHE A 58 0.20 15.70 -6.48
C PHE A 58 0.68 15.16 -7.85
N PRO A 59 2.00 15.05 -8.10
CA PRO A 59 2.50 14.44 -9.32
C PRO A 59 1.95 13.01 -9.52
N GLY A 60 1.38 12.75 -10.70
CA GLY A 60 0.80 11.45 -11.05
C GLY A 60 -0.57 11.16 -10.41
N GLN A 61 -1.12 12.09 -9.64
CA GLN A 61 -2.46 11.94 -9.06
C GLN A 61 -3.53 12.08 -10.15
N PRO A 62 -4.45 11.11 -10.30
CA PRO A 62 -5.59 11.24 -11.19
C PRO A 62 -6.56 12.31 -10.68
N LEU A 63 -7.35 12.88 -11.59
CA LEU A 63 -8.25 14.00 -11.26
C LEU A 63 -9.64 13.55 -10.84
N THR A 64 -9.93 12.26 -10.97
CA THR A 64 -11.23 11.69 -10.62
C THR A 64 -11.09 10.50 -9.69
N GLN A 65 -12.09 10.31 -8.84
CA GLN A 65 -12.17 9.16 -7.93
C GLN A 65 -12.18 7.83 -8.68
N THR A 66 -12.84 7.76 -9.83
CA THR A 66 -12.95 6.54 -10.65
C THR A 66 -11.59 6.11 -11.19
N GLU A 67 -10.79 7.04 -11.71
CA GLU A 67 -9.44 6.74 -12.19
C GLU A 67 -8.53 6.28 -11.05
N ALA A 68 -8.58 6.96 -9.88
CA ALA A 68 -7.86 6.52 -8.69
C ALA A 68 -8.23 5.11 -8.25
N LYS A 69 -9.52 4.76 -8.29
CA LYS A 69 -10.01 3.41 -7.97
C LYS A 69 -9.46 2.38 -8.96
N ASN A 70 -9.55 2.67 -10.26
CA ASN A 70 -9.06 1.77 -11.29
C ASN A 70 -7.54 1.55 -11.17
N ASN A 71 -6.77 2.59 -10.89
CA ASN A 71 -5.32 2.46 -10.67
C ASN A 71 -5.03 1.58 -9.46
N ALA A 72 -5.71 1.80 -8.33
CA ALA A 72 -5.54 0.97 -7.13
C ALA A 72 -5.89 -0.50 -7.38
N ASP A 73 -7.02 -0.76 -8.05
CA ASP A 73 -7.44 -2.12 -8.38
C ASP A 73 -6.44 -2.82 -9.31
N ASN A 74 -5.98 -2.13 -10.35
CA ASN A 74 -5.01 -2.66 -11.30
C ASN A 74 -3.68 -2.98 -10.62
N ASP A 75 -3.16 -2.07 -9.80
CA ASP A 75 -1.90 -2.25 -9.10
C ASP A 75 -1.98 -3.43 -8.11
N ILE A 76 -3.05 -3.50 -7.33
CA ILE A 76 -3.29 -4.60 -6.39
C ILE A 76 -3.43 -5.92 -7.13
N GLN A 77 -4.26 -5.98 -8.18
CA GLN A 77 -4.46 -7.19 -8.96
C GLN A 77 -3.18 -7.67 -9.63
N ASN A 78 -2.42 -6.77 -10.26
CA ASN A 78 -1.16 -7.09 -10.91
C ASN A 78 -0.11 -7.58 -9.89
N SER A 79 -0.05 -6.95 -8.71
CA SER A 79 0.85 -7.39 -7.65
C SER A 79 0.54 -8.82 -7.21
N ILE A 80 -0.75 -9.17 -7.03
CA ILE A 80 -1.17 -10.51 -6.60
C ILE A 80 -0.90 -11.55 -7.68
N ILE A 81 -1.27 -11.28 -8.93
CA ILE A 81 -1.05 -12.23 -10.04
C ILE A 81 0.44 -12.51 -10.22
N SER A 82 1.27 -11.45 -10.17
CA SER A 82 2.71 -11.59 -10.26
C SER A 82 3.28 -12.36 -9.05
N SER A 83 2.82 -12.07 -7.83
CA SER A 83 3.27 -12.78 -6.63
C SER A 83 2.85 -14.25 -6.60
N LEU A 84 1.65 -14.59 -7.10
CA LEU A 84 1.23 -15.98 -7.26
C LEU A 84 2.16 -16.73 -8.21
N THR A 85 2.45 -16.12 -9.35
CA THR A 85 3.35 -16.69 -10.37
C THR A 85 4.76 -16.92 -9.82
N ASP A 86 5.34 -15.93 -9.12
CA ASP A 86 6.68 -16.03 -8.52
C ASP A 86 6.78 -17.15 -7.47
N LEU A 87 5.67 -17.48 -6.81
CA LEU A 87 5.58 -18.53 -5.80
C LEU A 87 5.16 -19.90 -6.37
N GLY A 88 5.06 -20.02 -7.70
CA GLY A 88 4.64 -21.26 -8.37
C GLY A 88 3.17 -21.62 -8.15
N MET A 89 2.33 -20.65 -7.78
CA MET A 89 0.89 -20.83 -7.66
C MET A 89 0.21 -20.37 -8.95
N GLU A 90 -0.53 -21.27 -9.60
CA GLU A 90 -1.25 -20.97 -10.85
C GLU A 90 -2.30 -19.86 -10.62
N PRO A 91 -2.24 -18.69 -11.30
CA PRO A 91 -3.24 -17.64 -11.13
C PRO A 91 -4.59 -17.95 -11.82
N GLN A 92 -4.62 -18.85 -12.82
CA GLN A 92 -5.85 -19.20 -13.54
C GLN A 92 -6.96 -19.71 -12.60
N GLY A 93 -8.20 -19.31 -12.90
CA GLY A 93 -9.40 -19.70 -12.14
C GLY A 93 -9.57 -18.99 -10.79
N LYS A 94 -8.64 -18.11 -10.41
CA LYS A 94 -8.76 -17.28 -9.21
C LYS A 94 -9.37 -15.93 -9.56
N THR A 95 -10.25 -15.44 -8.68
CA THR A 95 -10.85 -14.10 -8.82
C THR A 95 -10.39 -13.24 -7.67
N ILE A 96 -9.78 -12.10 -7.99
CA ILE A 96 -9.30 -11.12 -7.03
C ILE A 96 -10.36 -10.04 -6.89
N VAL A 97 -10.85 -9.83 -5.67
CA VAL A 97 -11.84 -8.79 -5.36
C VAL A 97 -11.23 -7.81 -4.38
N THR A 98 -11.07 -6.57 -4.80
CA THR A 98 -10.45 -5.49 -4.01
C THR A 98 -11.50 -4.52 -3.49
N THR A 99 -11.50 -4.27 -2.19
CA THR A 99 -12.26 -3.19 -1.56
C THR A 99 -11.30 -2.09 -1.12
N TYR A 100 -11.21 -1.03 -1.92
CA TYR A 100 -10.46 0.17 -1.59
C TYR A 100 -11.30 1.39 -1.96
N GLN A 101 -11.37 2.39 -1.08
CA GLN A 101 -12.00 3.66 -1.38
C GLN A 101 -10.91 4.73 -1.53
N PRO A 102 -10.70 5.29 -2.74
CA PRO A 102 -9.81 6.41 -2.93
C PRO A 102 -10.19 7.57 -2.02
N GLN A 103 -9.19 8.12 -1.34
CA GLN A 103 -9.32 9.29 -0.50
C GLN A 103 -9.23 10.56 -1.36
N MET A 104 -10.10 11.53 -1.07
CA MET A 104 -9.91 12.89 -1.58
C MET A 104 -8.82 13.57 -0.78
N VAL A 105 -7.73 13.96 -1.42
CA VAL A 105 -6.64 14.71 -0.79
C VAL A 105 -5.92 15.55 -1.84
N HIS A 106 -5.57 16.77 -1.46
CA HIS A 106 -4.89 17.72 -2.32
C HIS A 106 -3.72 18.35 -1.55
N ASP A 107 -2.72 18.83 -2.27
CA ASP A 107 -1.70 19.73 -1.74
C ASP A 107 -2.31 21.12 -1.50
N CYS A 108 -1.64 22.01 -0.77
CA CYS A 108 -2.11 23.39 -0.68
C CYS A 108 -2.21 24.05 -2.07
N TYR A 109 -3.13 25.00 -2.22
CA TYR A 109 -3.33 25.78 -3.43
C TYR A 109 -2.12 26.68 -3.69
N LYS A 110 -1.54 26.54 -4.88
CA LYS A 110 -0.40 27.34 -5.37
C LYS A 110 -0.84 28.51 -6.24
N VAL A 111 -2.08 28.45 -6.71
CA VAL A 111 -2.78 29.53 -7.39
C VAL A 111 -4.11 29.73 -6.66
N LEU A 112 -4.46 30.99 -6.39
CA LEU A 112 -5.71 31.35 -5.70
C LEU A 112 -6.60 32.16 -6.64
N PRO A 113 -7.49 31.50 -7.41
CA PRO A 113 -8.58 32.18 -8.09
C PRO A 113 -9.44 32.98 -7.10
N ALA A 114 -10.18 33.96 -7.60
CA ALA A 114 -11.05 34.78 -6.75
C ALA A 114 -12.03 33.90 -5.96
N GLY A 115 -12.07 34.09 -4.63
CA GLY A 115 -12.92 33.33 -3.72
C GLY A 115 -12.32 32.03 -3.17
N VAL A 116 -11.15 31.61 -3.65
CA VAL A 116 -10.44 30.42 -3.17
C VAL A 116 -9.30 30.84 -2.24
N THR A 117 -9.16 30.16 -1.09
CA THR A 117 -8.09 30.44 -0.11
C THR A 117 -7.63 29.14 0.54
N ASN A 118 -6.34 29.05 0.91
CA ASN A 118 -5.89 28.03 1.86
C ASN A 118 -6.30 28.47 3.27
N ALA A 119 -7.58 28.33 3.59
CA ALA A 119 -8.14 28.80 4.85
C ALA A 119 -7.47 28.12 6.06
N VAL A 120 -7.41 28.84 7.18
CA VAL A 120 -7.08 28.25 8.47
C VAL A 120 -8.09 27.14 8.79
N GLY A 121 -7.60 25.98 9.23
CA GLY A 121 -8.39 24.76 9.40
C GLY A 121 -8.50 23.89 8.15
N GLY A 122 -8.04 24.37 6.99
CA GLY A 122 -7.95 23.56 5.77
C GLY A 122 -6.97 22.40 5.96
N VAL A 123 -7.24 21.27 5.30
CA VAL A 123 -6.45 20.05 5.40
C VAL A 123 -5.76 19.76 4.08
N ILE A 124 -4.44 19.62 4.12
CA ILE A 124 -3.61 19.32 2.95
C ILE A 124 -2.87 18.00 3.14
N GLY A 125 -2.61 17.29 2.04
CA GLY A 125 -1.80 16.08 2.04
C GLY A 125 -0.31 16.39 2.10
N ILE A 126 0.44 15.53 2.77
CA ILE A 126 1.90 15.54 2.79
C ILE A 126 2.39 14.32 2.03
N ALA A 127 2.96 14.55 0.85
CA ALA A 127 3.54 13.52 0.02
C ALA A 127 5.02 13.29 0.39
N GLU A 128 5.37 12.05 0.71
CA GLU A 128 6.75 11.60 0.96
C GLU A 128 7.00 10.37 0.08
N ASN A 129 8.00 10.44 -0.81
CA ASN A 129 8.36 9.35 -1.72
C ASN A 129 7.17 8.79 -2.53
N GLY A 130 6.25 9.66 -2.97
CA GLY A 130 5.06 9.28 -3.75
C GLY A 130 3.85 8.83 -2.92
N ALA A 131 3.99 8.62 -1.61
CA ALA A 131 2.89 8.28 -0.71
C ALA A 131 2.39 9.49 0.08
N ILE A 132 1.08 9.60 0.27
CA ILE A 132 0.45 10.61 1.13
C ILE A 132 0.49 10.09 2.57
N THR A 133 1.56 10.40 3.30
CA THR A 133 1.84 9.82 4.62
C THR A 133 1.08 10.52 5.74
N LYS A 134 0.83 11.81 5.61
CA LYS A 134 0.17 12.63 6.63
C LYS A 134 -0.85 13.57 6.01
N LEU A 135 -1.82 13.94 6.83
CA LEU A 135 -2.69 15.08 6.60
C LEU A 135 -2.28 16.20 7.55
N ALA A 136 -2.11 17.41 7.01
CA ALA A 136 -1.72 18.59 7.75
C ALA A 136 -2.88 19.58 7.79
N THR A 137 -3.29 19.97 9.00
CA THR A 137 -4.26 21.05 9.21
C THR A 137 -3.51 22.38 9.31
N ILE A 138 -3.94 23.35 8.51
CA ILE A 138 -3.36 24.71 8.46
C ILE A 138 -3.76 25.48 9.72
N GLY A 139 -2.80 25.81 10.58
CA GLY A 139 -3.00 26.67 11.74
C GLY A 139 -2.77 28.16 11.46
N GLY A 140 -2.73 28.96 12.52
CA GLY A 140 -2.51 30.41 12.46
C GLY A 140 -3.80 31.22 12.49
N THR A 141 -3.70 32.52 12.20
CA THR A 141 -4.85 33.46 12.22
C THR A 141 -5.22 33.98 10.83
N ALA A 142 -4.33 33.84 9.85
CA ALA A 142 -4.53 34.27 8.46
C ALA A 142 -4.44 33.07 7.52
N ALA A 143 -5.10 33.15 6.37
CA ALA A 143 -5.01 32.11 5.33
C ALA A 143 -3.56 31.96 4.83
N LEU A 144 -3.17 30.71 4.53
CA LEU A 144 -1.85 30.42 3.98
C LEU A 144 -1.75 30.98 2.55
N SER A 145 -0.73 31.79 2.28
CA SER A 145 -0.55 32.35 0.94
C SER A 145 -0.11 31.29 -0.08
N ALA A 146 -0.47 31.50 -1.35
CA ALA A 146 0.00 30.66 -2.46
C ALA A 146 1.53 30.58 -2.55
N ASP A 147 2.24 31.67 -2.25
CA ASP A 147 3.70 31.72 -2.23
C ASP A 147 4.28 30.85 -1.11
N ALA A 148 3.71 30.95 0.10
CA ALA A 148 4.10 30.14 1.25
C ALA A 148 3.84 28.65 0.99
N CYS A 149 2.73 28.31 0.35
CA CYS A 149 2.43 26.96 -0.10
C CYS A 149 3.47 26.44 -1.11
N SER A 150 3.72 27.21 -2.18
CA SER A 150 4.63 26.82 -3.27
C SER A 150 6.07 26.63 -2.78
N LYS A 151 6.52 27.47 -1.83
CA LYS A 151 7.84 27.39 -1.19
C LYS A 151 7.88 26.42 0.00
N ARG A 152 6.75 25.80 0.36
CA ARG A 152 6.61 24.94 1.55
C ARG A 152 7.08 25.62 2.85
N ASN A 153 6.84 26.92 2.96
CA ASN A 153 7.24 27.75 4.11
C ASN A 153 6.01 28.09 4.96
N PHE A 154 5.83 27.33 6.05
CA PHE A 154 4.62 27.40 6.89
C PHE A 154 4.83 28.20 8.20
N GLY A 155 5.83 29.08 8.27
CA GLY A 155 6.22 29.74 9.53
C GLY A 155 5.07 30.47 10.26
N ALA A 156 4.22 31.19 9.53
CA ALA A 156 3.06 31.89 10.09
C ALA A 156 1.80 30.99 10.24
N ASN A 157 1.81 29.81 9.62
CA ASN A 157 0.70 28.86 9.55
C ASN A 157 1.17 27.49 10.06
N PRO A 158 1.37 27.32 11.38
CA PRO A 158 1.87 26.06 11.92
C PRO A 158 0.98 24.90 11.49
N LEU A 159 1.59 23.83 10.99
CA LEU A 159 0.88 22.65 10.54
C LEU A 159 0.72 21.65 11.68
N THR A 160 -0.51 21.18 11.91
CA THR A 160 -0.79 20.05 12.81
C THR A 160 -0.98 18.79 11.98
N TYR A 161 -0.17 17.77 12.24
CA TYR A 161 -0.14 16.55 11.44
C TYR A 161 -0.97 15.44 12.07
N THR A 162 -1.68 14.70 11.22
CA THR A 162 -2.33 13.43 11.54
C THR A 162 -1.83 12.37 10.56
N GLU A 163 -1.54 11.17 11.05
CA GLU A 163 -1.13 10.05 10.20
C GLU A 163 -2.24 9.66 9.22
N ASN A 164 -1.91 9.50 7.94
CA ASN A 164 -2.86 9.16 6.89
C ASN A 164 -2.84 7.66 6.60
N ILE A 165 -3.43 6.88 7.50
CA ILE A 165 -3.45 5.41 7.41
C ILE A 165 -4.80 4.97 6.87
N LEU A 166 -4.77 4.29 5.72
CA LEU A 166 -5.95 3.69 5.10
C LEU A 166 -5.87 2.17 5.16
N THR A 167 -7.03 1.55 4.97
CA THR A 167 -7.15 0.10 4.85
C THR A 167 -7.78 -0.29 3.52
N ALA A 168 -7.34 -1.41 2.97
CA ALA A 168 -7.99 -2.09 1.87
C ALA A 168 -8.13 -3.57 2.21
N THR A 169 -9.15 -4.23 1.67
CA THR A 169 -9.26 -5.70 1.75
C THR A 169 -9.22 -6.31 0.37
N VAL A 170 -8.60 -7.49 0.27
CA VAL A 170 -8.49 -8.22 -0.99
C VAL A 170 -8.84 -9.67 -0.77
N THR A 171 -9.90 -10.15 -1.41
CA THR A 171 -10.28 -11.55 -1.36
C THR A 171 -9.79 -12.27 -2.61
N ILE A 172 -9.07 -13.39 -2.44
CA ILE A 172 -8.57 -14.21 -3.55
C ILE A 172 -9.40 -15.50 -3.62
N ASN A 173 -10.50 -15.45 -4.36
CA ASN A 173 -11.40 -16.59 -4.50
C ASN A 173 -10.70 -17.76 -5.20
N ASN A 174 -11.01 -18.99 -4.75
CA ASN A 174 -10.44 -20.25 -5.25
C ASN A 174 -8.91 -20.40 -5.01
N LEU A 175 -8.33 -19.61 -4.11
CA LEU A 175 -6.98 -19.90 -3.60
C LEU A 175 -7.07 -20.84 -2.39
N VAL A 176 -6.39 -21.98 -2.49
CA VAL A 176 -6.18 -22.90 -1.38
C VAL A 176 -4.68 -22.93 -1.12
N ALA A 177 -4.26 -22.47 0.05
CA ALA A 177 -2.86 -22.34 0.40
C ALA A 177 -2.64 -22.60 1.89
N THR A 178 -1.42 -22.97 2.27
CA THR A 178 -1.05 -23.03 3.69
C THR A 178 -0.79 -21.61 4.22
N ARG A 179 -0.88 -21.40 5.54
CA ARG A 179 -0.48 -20.12 6.15
C ARG A 179 0.97 -19.76 5.82
N TYR A 180 1.86 -20.75 5.73
CA TYR A 180 3.24 -20.53 5.25
C TYR A 180 3.30 -19.91 3.86
N SER A 181 2.54 -20.46 2.90
CA SER A 181 2.46 -19.92 1.53
C SER A 181 1.79 -18.55 1.50
N LEU A 182 0.77 -18.30 2.34
CA LEU A 182 0.14 -16.99 2.45
C LEU A 182 1.09 -15.93 3.01
N ARG A 183 1.91 -16.25 4.02
CA ARG A 183 2.95 -15.34 4.51
C ARG A 183 3.95 -14.95 3.42
N GLN A 184 4.35 -15.91 2.59
CA GLN A 184 5.21 -15.61 1.44
C GLN A 184 4.50 -14.73 0.40
N LEU A 185 3.24 -15.03 0.12
CA LEU A 185 2.39 -14.27 -0.80
C LEU A 185 2.24 -12.82 -0.34
N THR A 186 1.88 -12.60 0.93
CA THR A 186 1.75 -11.26 1.50
C THR A 186 3.04 -10.46 1.44
N ASN A 187 4.17 -11.07 1.76
CA ASN A 187 5.48 -10.41 1.69
C ASN A 187 5.85 -10.02 0.24
N SER A 188 5.54 -10.90 -0.72
CA SER A 188 5.73 -10.63 -2.14
C SER A 188 4.84 -9.48 -2.63
N ILE A 189 3.56 -9.47 -2.24
CA ILE A 189 2.61 -8.39 -2.55
C ILE A 189 3.11 -7.06 -1.98
N MET A 190 3.50 -7.03 -0.71
CA MET A 190 4.02 -5.83 -0.06
C MET A 190 5.22 -5.26 -0.79
N SER A 191 6.18 -6.11 -1.17
CA SER A 191 7.37 -5.72 -1.94
C SER A 191 6.96 -5.09 -3.28
N LYS A 192 6.11 -5.77 -4.06
CA LYS A 192 5.69 -5.27 -5.38
C LYS A 192 4.91 -3.96 -5.29
N LEU A 193 4.00 -3.81 -4.34
CA LEU A 193 3.24 -2.57 -4.17
C LEU A 193 4.12 -1.42 -3.66
N SER A 194 5.09 -1.71 -2.80
CA SER A 194 6.02 -0.68 -2.29
C SER A 194 6.94 -0.17 -3.39
N PHE A 195 7.55 -1.06 -4.18
CA PHE A 195 8.50 -0.67 -5.21
C PHE A 195 7.85 -0.29 -6.54
N GLY A 196 6.71 -0.88 -6.88
CA GLY A 196 6.01 -0.65 -8.15
C GLY A 196 5.04 0.54 -8.10
N SER A 197 4.38 0.75 -6.96
CA SER A 197 3.28 1.72 -6.85
C SER A 197 3.48 2.76 -5.74
N ASN A 198 4.65 2.79 -5.09
CA ASN A 198 4.96 3.69 -3.97
C ASN A 198 3.99 3.55 -2.77
N VAL A 199 3.40 2.37 -2.57
CA VAL A 199 2.56 2.10 -1.40
C VAL A 199 3.45 1.98 -0.17
N LYS A 200 3.17 2.75 0.88
CA LYS A 200 3.93 2.64 2.13
C LYS A 200 3.12 1.85 3.16
N PHE A 201 3.48 0.58 3.36
CA PHE A 201 2.84 -0.24 4.38
C PHE A 201 3.17 0.23 5.79
N VAL A 202 2.15 0.31 6.63
CA VAL A 202 2.26 0.66 8.05
C VAL A 202 2.37 -0.60 8.91
N SER A 203 1.77 -1.70 8.45
CA SER A 203 1.88 -3.02 9.07
C SER A 203 1.96 -4.10 8.01
N GLU A 204 2.33 -5.31 8.43
CA GLU A 204 2.21 -6.51 7.61
C GLU A 204 0.76 -6.76 7.19
N ILE A 205 0.57 -7.36 6.01
CA ILE A 205 -0.75 -7.78 5.53
C ILE A 205 -1.22 -8.99 6.36
N THR A 206 -2.46 -8.94 6.84
CA THR A 206 -3.06 -10.00 7.67
C THR A 206 -4.08 -10.84 6.90
N TYR A 207 -4.32 -12.08 7.38
CA TYR A 207 -5.23 -13.07 6.81
C TYR A 207 -5.62 -14.17 7.81
#